data_AF-A0A2S4VL60-F1
#
_entry.id   AF-A0A2S4VL60-F1
#
_cell.length_a   1.000
_cell.length_b   1.000
_cell.length_c   1.000
_cell.angle_alpha   90.00
_cell.angle_beta   90.00
_cell.angle_gamma   90.00
#
_symmetry.space_group_name_H-M   'P 1'
#
loop_
_entity.id
_entity.type
_entity.pdbx_description
1 polymer ?
#
loop_
_entity_poly.entity_id
_entity_poly.type
_entity_poly.pdbx_seq_one_letter_code
_entity_poly.pdbx_strand_id
1 'polypeptide(L)'
;MKSYRLSGNYCIDKKPSALNWIEGRGKSIVAEAVVPGQIMEKILKTSVKDIVKLNISKNLVGSCLAGSIGGNNAHASNILTAIYLATGQDPAQNVESSNCMTLMEAINDDQDLLITCTMPSIEVGTIGGGTILGPQSSMLEMLGIRGPNMEHPGNNSRQLARIICAAVMAGELSLMSALAAGHLVESHMTHNRSVPPTPLIQGSPSISRSPSRLGFSTSPSATSNSTSTSSTTDAHSTAVNSHLTSSHNSVVVQRRNDVKHLSSLHP
;
A
#
# COMPACT_ATOMS: atom_id res chain seq x y z
N MET A 1 1.15 4.87 44.32
CA MET A 1 2.00 4.55 43.16
C MET A 1 2.09 5.80 42.27
N LYS A 2 3.28 6.32 41.95
CA LYS A 2 3.46 7.47 41.03
C LYS A 2 3.74 6.95 39.62
N SER A 3 2.99 7.41 38.61
CA SER A 3 3.30 7.16 37.20
C SER A 3 4.31 8.19 36.70
N TYR A 4 5.44 7.74 36.13
CA TYR A 4 6.51 8.61 35.60
C TYR A 4 6.27 9.02 34.14
N ARG A 5 5.56 8.19 33.36
CA ARG A 5 5.18 8.39 31.96
C ARG A 5 3.88 7.64 31.67
N LEU A 6 3.02 8.21 30.82
CA LEU A 6 1.80 7.54 30.36
C LEU A 6 2.09 6.41 29.35
N SER A 7 3.19 6.50 28.58
CA SER A 7 3.67 5.46 27.67
C SER A 7 5.14 5.14 27.94
N GLY A 8 5.44 3.89 28.29
CA GLY A 8 6.78 3.37 28.54
C GLY A 8 7.37 2.58 27.38
N ASN A 9 6.89 2.81 26.14
CA ASN A 9 7.20 1.99 24.97
C ASN A 9 6.83 0.50 25.14
N TYR A 10 5.80 0.19 25.94
CA TYR A 10 5.27 -1.18 26.06
C TYR A 10 3.91 -1.38 25.35
N CYS A 11 3.25 -0.30 24.94
CA CYS A 11 2.20 -0.36 23.90
C CYS A 11 2.81 -0.51 22.49
N ILE A 12 4.01 0.07 22.31
CA ILE A 12 4.81 0.14 21.09
C ILE A 12 4.03 0.74 19.91
N ASP A 13 3.97 2.06 19.89
CA ASP A 13 3.44 2.89 18.81
C ASP A 13 4.56 3.32 17.86
N LYS A 14 4.37 3.11 16.56
CA LYS A 14 5.23 3.59 15.45
C LYS A 14 6.66 3.04 15.48
N LYS A 15 6.85 1.87 16.08
CA LYS A 15 8.14 1.18 16.25
C LYS A 15 7.94 -0.32 16.02
N PRO A 16 8.91 -1.01 15.39
CA PRO A 16 8.81 -2.46 15.21
C PRO A 16 8.85 -3.18 16.56
N SER A 17 8.01 -4.20 16.73
CA SER A 17 7.93 -4.96 17.97
C SER A 17 7.35 -6.36 17.81
N ALA A 18 8.02 -7.33 18.42
CA ALA A 18 7.49 -8.68 18.59
C ALA A 18 6.21 -8.72 19.42
N LEU A 19 6.00 -7.79 20.36
CA LEU A 19 4.79 -7.74 21.18
C LEU A 19 3.56 -7.43 20.32
N ASN A 20 3.65 -6.45 19.41
CA ASN A 20 2.56 -6.14 18.49
C ASN A 20 2.27 -7.32 17.54
N TRP A 21 3.30 -8.09 17.19
CA TRP A 21 3.17 -9.28 16.35
C TRP A 21 2.47 -10.44 17.08
N ILE A 22 2.83 -10.70 18.34
CA ILE A 22 2.37 -11.85 19.12
C ILE A 22 1.01 -11.58 19.79
N GLU A 23 0.89 -10.46 20.50
CA GLU A 23 -0.30 -10.10 21.29
C GLU A 23 -1.33 -9.29 20.47
N GLY A 24 -0.93 -8.82 19.28
CA GLY A 24 -1.73 -7.94 18.44
C GLY A 24 -1.77 -6.49 18.94
N ARG A 25 -2.25 -5.59 18.09
CA ARG A 25 -2.52 -4.18 18.43
C ARG A 25 -3.56 -3.58 17.49
N GLY A 26 -4.59 -2.94 18.02
CA GLY A 26 -5.68 -2.46 17.17
C GLY A 26 -6.57 -3.62 16.69
N LYS A 27 -6.50 -3.97 15.41
CA LYS A 27 -7.35 -4.99 14.78
C LYS A 27 -6.52 -6.12 14.19
N SER A 28 -6.77 -7.34 14.68
CA SER A 28 -6.22 -8.56 14.12
C SER A 28 -7.19 -9.15 13.08
N ILE A 29 -6.75 -9.24 11.84
CA ILE A 29 -7.58 -9.67 10.70
C ILE A 29 -6.88 -10.81 9.96
N VAL A 30 -7.68 -11.77 9.50
CA VAL A 30 -7.28 -12.80 8.54
C VAL A 30 -8.18 -12.67 7.32
N ALA A 31 -7.58 -12.67 6.14
CA ALA A 31 -8.28 -12.80 4.86
C ALA A 31 -7.85 -14.12 4.20
N GLU A 32 -8.79 -14.79 3.56
CA GLU A 32 -8.57 -16.04 2.82
C GLU A 32 -9.30 -16.00 1.48
N ALA A 33 -8.72 -16.66 0.47
CA ALA A 33 -9.36 -16.87 -0.82
C ALA A 33 -8.85 -18.15 -1.48
N VAL A 34 -9.73 -18.82 -2.23
CA VAL A 34 -9.37 -19.89 -3.16
C VAL A 34 -9.34 -19.31 -4.57
N VAL A 35 -8.19 -19.42 -5.23
CA VAL A 35 -7.98 -18.97 -6.61
C VAL A 35 -7.93 -20.20 -7.52
N PRO A 36 -8.87 -20.35 -8.47
CA PRO A 36 -8.87 -21.50 -9.37
C PRO A 36 -7.61 -21.55 -10.23
N GLY A 37 -7.05 -22.74 -10.48
CA GLY A 37 -5.84 -22.91 -11.30
C GLY A 37 -5.94 -22.29 -12.69
N GLN A 38 -7.13 -22.34 -13.31
CA GLN A 38 -7.37 -21.70 -14.61
C GLN A 38 -7.14 -20.18 -14.59
N ILE A 39 -7.44 -19.52 -13.46
CA ILE A 39 -7.20 -18.08 -13.27
C ILE A 39 -5.71 -17.81 -13.06
N MET A 40 -5.01 -18.69 -12.34
CA MET A 40 -3.56 -18.60 -12.15
C MET A 40 -2.83 -18.60 -13.50
N GLU A 41 -3.17 -19.53 -14.38
CA GLU A 41 -2.52 -19.63 -15.70
C GLU A 41 -2.97 -18.52 -16.66
N LYS A 42 -4.29 -18.26 -16.76
CA LYS A 42 -4.83 -17.32 -17.76
C LYS A 42 -4.59 -15.86 -17.40
N ILE A 43 -4.69 -15.48 -16.13
CA ILE A 43 -4.59 -14.08 -15.70
C ILE A 43 -3.23 -13.81 -15.08
N LEU A 44 -2.83 -14.62 -14.11
CA LEU A 44 -1.62 -14.39 -13.30
C LEU A 44 -0.34 -14.93 -13.96
N LYS A 45 -0.49 -15.67 -15.07
CA LYS A 45 0.61 -16.20 -15.91
C LYS A 45 1.61 -17.05 -15.14
N THR A 46 1.14 -17.77 -14.12
CA THR A 46 1.98 -18.64 -13.28
C THR A 46 1.24 -19.93 -12.91
N SER A 47 1.98 -20.91 -12.37
CA SER A 47 1.40 -22.15 -11.86
C SER A 47 1.21 -22.11 -10.34
N VAL A 48 0.25 -22.88 -9.82
CA VAL A 48 0.02 -23.04 -8.37
C VAL A 48 1.29 -23.53 -7.67
N LYS A 49 2.00 -24.49 -8.28
CA LYS A 49 3.23 -25.05 -7.72
C LYS A 49 4.35 -24.02 -7.61
N ASP A 50 4.53 -23.20 -8.64
CA ASP A 50 5.62 -22.22 -8.67
C ASP A 50 5.39 -21.10 -7.66
N ILE A 51 4.16 -20.58 -7.56
CA ILE A 51 3.84 -19.51 -6.60
C ILE A 51 3.94 -20.01 -5.15
N VAL A 52 3.51 -21.24 -4.86
CA VAL A 52 3.65 -21.85 -3.52
C VAL A 52 5.13 -22.02 -3.17
N LYS A 53 5.94 -22.56 -4.08
CA LYS A 53 7.39 -22.70 -3.89
C LYS A 53 8.06 -21.36 -3.67
N LEU A 54 7.66 -20.32 -4.42
CA LEU A 54 8.17 -18.97 -4.24
C LEU A 54 7.77 -18.40 -2.88
N ASN A 55 6.52 -18.60 -2.43
CA ASN A 55 6.07 -18.12 -1.13
C ASN A 55 6.89 -18.72 0.02
N ILE A 56 7.13 -20.03 -0.02
CA ILE A 56 7.94 -20.73 0.98
C ILE A 56 9.37 -20.18 0.98
N SER A 57 10.02 -20.12 -0.17
CA SER A 57 11.41 -19.67 -0.28
C SER A 57 11.61 -18.18 0.04
N LYS A 58 10.68 -17.32 -0.38
CA LYS A 58 10.78 -15.86 -0.23
C LYS A 58 10.20 -15.35 1.09
N ASN A 59 8.90 -15.55 1.29
CA ASN A 59 8.15 -14.93 2.40
C ASN A 59 8.39 -15.65 3.73
N LEU A 60 8.75 -16.94 3.71
CA LEU A 60 9.02 -17.70 4.92
C LEU A 60 10.53 -17.86 5.15
N VAL A 61 11.21 -18.66 4.34
CA VAL A 61 12.64 -18.96 4.52
C VAL A 61 13.49 -17.70 4.37
N GLY A 62 13.25 -16.90 3.34
CA GLY A 62 13.96 -15.63 3.12
C GLY A 62 13.80 -14.65 4.28
N SER A 63 12.56 -14.41 4.73
CA SER A 63 12.29 -13.54 5.88
C SER A 63 12.88 -14.06 7.19
N CYS A 64 12.89 -15.39 7.40
CA CYS A 64 13.54 -16.03 8.54
C CYS A 64 15.06 -15.79 8.53
N LEU A 65 15.72 -16.02 7.39
CA LEU A 65 17.15 -15.77 7.23
C LEU A 65 17.52 -14.29 7.41
N ALA A 66 16.62 -13.38 7.03
CA ALA A 66 16.80 -11.94 7.23
C ALA A 66 16.57 -11.48 8.69
N GLY A 67 16.13 -12.35 9.59
CA GLY A 67 15.78 -11.98 10.97
C GLY A 67 14.54 -11.09 11.07
N SER A 68 13.62 -11.19 10.12
CA SER A 68 12.39 -10.39 10.09
C SER A 68 11.40 -10.85 11.16
N ILE A 69 10.79 -9.89 11.87
CA ILE A 69 9.69 -10.13 12.81
C ILE A 69 8.44 -9.45 12.26
N GLY A 70 7.42 -10.24 11.91
CA GLY A 70 6.16 -9.75 11.33
C GLY A 70 6.20 -9.41 9.84
N GLY A 71 7.36 -9.48 9.19
CA GLY A 71 7.53 -9.21 7.75
C GLY A 71 7.57 -10.48 6.88
N ASN A 72 6.63 -11.40 7.06
CA ASN A 72 6.54 -12.66 6.29
C ASN A 72 5.62 -12.48 5.08
N ASN A 73 5.87 -11.46 4.28
CA ASN A 73 5.06 -11.02 3.14
C ASN A 73 5.94 -10.41 2.04
N ALA A 74 5.34 -10.07 0.89
CA ALA A 74 6.05 -9.46 -0.20
C ALA A 74 6.08 -7.93 -0.12
N HIS A 75 4.93 -7.28 0.01
CA HIS A 75 4.80 -5.83 -0.02
C HIS A 75 3.54 -5.31 0.69
N ALA A 76 3.12 -5.93 1.79
CA ALA A 76 1.93 -5.51 2.53
C ALA A 76 1.94 -4.01 2.90
N SER A 77 3.14 -3.49 3.23
CA SER A 77 3.35 -2.08 3.55
C SER A 77 3.00 -1.12 2.40
N ASN A 78 3.21 -1.51 1.14
CA ASN A 78 2.89 -0.66 -0.01
C ASN A 78 1.38 -0.43 -0.11
N ILE A 79 0.60 -1.52 -0.07
CA ILE A 79 -0.86 -1.46 -0.18
C ILE A 79 -1.46 -0.74 1.03
N LEU A 80 -0.98 -1.07 2.23
CA LEU A 80 -1.42 -0.44 3.46
C LEU A 80 -1.20 1.07 3.43
N THR A 81 0.01 1.51 3.08
CA THR A 81 0.38 2.93 3.03
C THR A 81 -0.49 3.68 2.02
N ALA A 82 -0.75 3.10 0.85
CA ALA A 82 -1.63 3.71 -0.15
C ALA A 82 -3.04 3.94 0.40
N ILE A 83 -3.62 2.94 1.07
CA ILE A 83 -4.95 3.06 1.67
C ILE A 83 -4.93 4.06 2.83
N TYR A 84 -3.87 4.08 3.65
CA TYR A 84 -3.75 4.99 4.79
C TYR A 84 -3.74 6.45 4.34
N LEU A 85 -2.95 6.76 3.32
CA LEU A 85 -2.90 8.10 2.73
C LEU A 85 -4.24 8.50 2.11
N ALA A 86 -4.88 7.59 1.37
CA ALA A 86 -6.16 7.85 0.73
C ALA A 86 -7.31 8.05 1.73
N THR A 87 -7.30 7.34 2.85
CA THR A 87 -8.40 7.33 3.83
C THR A 87 -8.11 8.15 5.09
N GLY A 88 -7.01 8.90 5.13
CA GLY A 88 -6.68 9.82 6.21
C GLY A 88 -6.26 9.14 7.53
N GLN A 89 -5.65 7.97 7.44
CA GLN A 89 -5.03 7.28 8.57
C GLN A 89 -3.66 7.88 8.90
N ASP A 90 -3.03 7.44 9.99
CA ASP A 90 -1.68 7.87 10.36
C ASP A 90 -0.62 7.04 9.61
N PRO A 91 0.12 7.61 8.63
CA PRO A 91 1.08 6.84 7.83
C PRO A 91 2.26 6.32 8.65
N ALA A 92 2.58 6.93 9.79
CA ALA A 92 3.66 6.44 10.64
C ALA A 92 3.32 5.09 11.30
N GLN A 93 2.03 4.78 11.46
CA GLN A 93 1.57 3.49 11.99
C GLN A 93 1.70 2.34 10.99
N ASN A 94 2.17 2.60 9.77
CA ASN A 94 2.53 1.56 8.82
C ASN A 94 3.56 0.59 9.43
N VAL A 95 4.47 1.07 10.29
CA VAL A 95 5.53 0.25 10.89
C VAL A 95 4.98 -1.01 11.58
N GLU A 96 3.93 -0.86 12.38
CA GLU A 96 3.26 -1.95 13.09
C GLU A 96 2.07 -2.52 12.30
N SER A 97 1.36 -1.69 11.54
CA SER A 97 0.17 -2.12 10.82
C SER A 97 0.50 -2.96 9.58
N SER A 98 1.72 -2.86 9.03
CA SER A 98 2.15 -3.67 7.89
C SER A 98 2.64 -5.08 8.26
N ASN A 99 2.64 -5.41 9.55
CA ASN A 99 2.87 -6.77 9.99
C ASN A 99 1.90 -7.71 9.29
N CYS A 100 2.44 -8.63 8.50
CA CYS A 100 1.66 -9.53 7.67
C CYS A 100 2.40 -10.85 7.46
N MET A 101 1.66 -11.95 7.59
CA MET A 101 2.08 -13.28 7.15
C MET A 101 1.20 -13.71 5.98
N THR A 102 1.83 -13.98 4.85
CA THR A 102 1.21 -14.51 3.64
C THR A 102 1.52 -16.00 3.53
N LEU A 103 0.48 -16.84 3.54
CA LEU A 103 0.59 -18.28 3.31
C LEU A 103 -0.10 -18.63 2.00
N MET A 104 0.47 -19.61 1.31
CA MET A 104 0.00 -20.10 0.02
C MET A 104 0.12 -21.61 0.02
N GLU A 105 -0.99 -22.30 -0.24
CA GLU A 105 -1.08 -23.75 -0.22
C GLU A 105 -1.79 -24.22 -1.49
N ALA A 106 -1.32 -25.34 -2.03
CA ALA A 106 -1.99 -26.01 -3.12
C ALA A 106 -3.09 -26.90 -2.53
N ILE A 107 -4.31 -26.78 -3.06
CA ILE A 107 -5.48 -27.54 -2.61
C ILE A 107 -6.16 -28.20 -3.82
N ASN A 108 -7.11 -29.09 -3.56
CA ASN A 108 -7.86 -29.82 -4.60
C ASN A 108 -6.91 -30.53 -5.60
N ASP A 109 -6.04 -31.42 -5.10
CA ASP A 109 -5.06 -32.16 -5.92
C ASP A 109 -4.12 -31.24 -6.74
N ASP A 110 -3.57 -30.23 -6.07
CA ASP A 110 -2.70 -29.20 -6.61
C ASP A 110 -3.31 -28.34 -7.75
N GLN A 111 -4.63 -28.37 -7.93
CA GLN A 111 -5.32 -27.63 -8.98
C GLN A 111 -5.60 -26.18 -8.61
N ASP A 112 -5.87 -25.89 -7.33
CA ASP A 112 -6.27 -24.56 -6.88
C ASP A 112 -5.31 -24.03 -5.83
N LEU A 113 -5.22 -22.70 -5.73
CA LEU A 113 -4.40 -22.01 -4.74
C LEU A 113 -5.27 -21.51 -3.60
N LEU A 114 -4.99 -21.95 -2.38
CA LEU A 114 -5.44 -21.28 -1.17
C LEU A 114 -4.41 -20.21 -0.78
N ILE A 115 -4.83 -18.95 -0.73
CA ILE A 115 -4.03 -17.84 -0.22
C ILE A 115 -4.64 -17.31 1.07
N THR A 116 -3.81 -17.04 2.07
CA THR A 116 -4.21 -16.35 3.29
C THR A 116 -3.25 -15.22 3.64
N CYS A 117 -3.79 -14.12 4.15
CA CYS A 117 -3.01 -13.03 4.74
C CYS A 117 -3.50 -12.79 6.17
N THR A 118 -2.57 -12.84 7.12
CA THR A 118 -2.83 -12.55 8.54
C THR A 118 -2.12 -11.27 8.95
N MET A 119 -2.88 -10.29 9.41
CA MET A 119 -2.38 -8.99 9.86
C MET A 119 -2.84 -8.74 11.30
N PRO A 120 -1.98 -8.99 12.31
CA PRO A 120 -2.41 -9.01 13.72
C PRO A 120 -2.51 -7.61 14.35
N SER A 121 -1.91 -6.59 13.73
CA SER A 121 -1.69 -5.29 14.36
C SER A 121 -2.17 -4.07 13.54
N ILE A 122 -3.30 -4.17 12.83
CA ILE A 122 -3.82 -3.06 12.01
C ILE A 122 -4.43 -1.96 12.90
N GLU A 123 -3.87 -0.77 12.83
CA GLU A 123 -4.38 0.42 13.51
C GLU A 123 -5.11 1.36 12.56
N VAL A 124 -6.44 1.38 12.67
CA VAL A 124 -7.28 2.20 11.80
C VAL A 124 -8.51 2.75 12.51
N GLY A 125 -8.95 3.91 12.04
CA GLY A 125 -10.15 4.61 12.49
C GLY A 125 -10.93 5.21 11.32
N THR A 126 -12.21 5.47 11.55
CA THR A 126 -13.10 6.13 10.57
C THR A 126 -13.61 7.48 11.08
N ILE A 127 -13.07 7.94 12.21
CA ILE A 127 -13.40 9.19 12.90
C ILE A 127 -12.10 9.75 13.51
N GLY A 128 -11.91 11.06 13.40
CA GLY A 128 -10.78 11.78 13.99
C GLY A 128 -9.53 11.80 13.12
N GLY A 129 -8.50 12.53 13.56
CA GLY A 129 -7.24 12.65 12.80
C GLY A 129 -7.46 13.18 11.39
N GLY A 130 -6.82 12.56 10.39
CA GLY A 130 -6.93 12.93 8.98
C GLY A 130 -8.26 12.56 8.32
N THR A 131 -9.11 11.74 8.96
CA THR A 131 -10.38 11.27 8.36
C THR A 131 -11.43 12.37 8.26
N ILE A 132 -11.23 13.51 8.91
CA ILE A 132 -12.15 14.66 8.88
C ILE A 132 -11.93 15.55 7.65
N LEU A 133 -10.79 15.41 6.98
CA LEU A 133 -10.44 16.20 5.81
C LEU A 133 -11.33 15.78 4.63
N GLY A 134 -11.83 16.76 3.88
CA GLY A 134 -12.80 16.55 2.80
C GLY A 134 -12.41 15.42 1.83
N PRO A 135 -11.21 15.44 1.21
CA PRO A 135 -10.81 14.39 0.27
C PRO A 135 -10.75 12.99 0.89
N GLN A 136 -10.12 12.83 2.06
CA GLN A 136 -9.98 11.55 2.75
C GLN A 136 -11.34 11.02 3.22
N SER A 137 -12.21 11.93 3.66
CA SER A 137 -13.59 11.64 4.02
C SER A 137 -14.39 11.10 2.84
N SER A 138 -14.22 11.65 1.63
CA SER A 138 -14.86 11.14 0.41
C SER A 138 -14.41 9.72 0.06
N MET A 139 -13.14 9.36 0.32
CA MET A 139 -12.66 7.99 0.12
C MET A 139 -13.32 7.01 1.10
N LEU A 140 -13.50 7.40 2.38
CA LEU A 140 -14.23 6.59 3.36
C LEU A 140 -15.72 6.47 3.02
N GLU A 141 -16.31 7.49 2.41
CA GLU A 141 -17.68 7.47 1.92
C GLU A 141 -17.85 6.53 0.71
N MET A 142 -16.92 6.56 -0.23
CA MET A 142 -16.86 5.60 -1.35
C MET A 142 -16.80 4.15 -0.87
N LEU A 143 -16.10 3.89 0.23
CA LEU A 143 -16.03 2.57 0.87
C LEU A 143 -17.25 2.25 1.78
N GLY A 144 -18.20 3.17 1.92
CA GLY A 144 -19.41 2.99 2.74
C GLY A 144 -19.18 2.97 4.25
N ILE A 145 -18.06 3.52 4.72
CA ILE A 145 -17.59 3.37 6.11
C ILE A 145 -17.22 4.72 6.76
N ARG A 146 -17.68 5.84 6.21
CA ARG A 146 -17.44 7.17 6.78
C ARG A 146 -18.09 7.32 8.15
N GLY A 147 -17.34 7.88 9.11
CA GLY A 147 -17.87 8.29 10.41
C GLY A 147 -18.18 7.12 11.37
N PRO A 148 -18.92 7.40 12.47
CA PRO A 148 -19.36 6.38 13.40
C PRO A 148 -20.46 5.51 12.81
N ASN A 149 -20.49 4.26 13.27
CA ASN A 149 -21.65 3.40 13.10
C ASN A 149 -22.51 3.50 14.36
N MET A 150 -23.72 4.04 14.23
CA MET A 150 -24.61 4.35 15.37
C MET A 150 -25.22 3.10 16.00
N GLU A 151 -25.51 2.07 15.20
CA GLU A 151 -26.10 0.82 15.69
C GLU A 151 -25.05 -0.09 16.34
N HIS A 152 -23.84 -0.09 15.77
CA HIS A 152 -22.76 -1.00 16.14
C HIS A 152 -21.42 -0.26 16.20
N PRO A 153 -21.09 0.38 17.33
CA PRO A 153 -19.85 1.10 17.51
C PRO A 153 -18.62 0.29 17.07
N GLY A 154 -17.75 0.92 16.28
CA GLY A 154 -16.54 0.30 15.73
C GLY A 154 -16.75 -0.62 14.52
N ASN A 155 -17.97 -0.85 14.03
CA ASN A 155 -18.19 -1.64 12.80
C ASN A 155 -17.45 -1.05 11.59
N ASN A 156 -17.55 0.26 11.38
CA ASN A 156 -16.92 0.93 10.23
C ASN A 156 -15.39 0.76 10.23
N SER A 157 -14.75 0.93 11.39
CA SER A 157 -13.30 0.72 11.49
C SER A 157 -12.90 -0.75 11.37
N ARG A 158 -13.74 -1.70 11.83
CA ARG A 158 -13.53 -3.13 11.58
C ARG A 158 -13.66 -3.46 10.10
N GLN A 159 -14.61 -2.84 9.41
CA GLN A 159 -14.79 -3.01 7.97
C GLN A 159 -13.59 -2.44 7.18
N LEU A 160 -13.06 -1.27 7.58
CA LEU A 160 -11.84 -0.72 6.98
C LEU A 160 -10.65 -1.68 7.10
N ALA A 161 -10.45 -2.29 8.27
CA ALA A 161 -9.36 -3.25 8.47
C ALA A 161 -9.52 -4.52 7.60
N ARG A 162 -10.76 -4.98 7.38
CA ARG A 162 -11.04 -6.08 6.45
C ARG A 162 -10.72 -5.71 5.01
N ILE A 163 -11.12 -4.51 4.58
CA ILE A 163 -10.83 -4.00 3.23
C ILE A 163 -9.31 -3.93 3.02
N ILE A 164 -8.57 -3.41 4.01
CA ILE A 164 -7.11 -3.34 3.98
C ILE A 164 -6.49 -4.73 3.82
N CYS A 165 -6.86 -5.69 4.68
CA CYS A 165 -6.28 -7.04 4.63
C CYS A 165 -6.61 -7.75 3.31
N ALA A 166 -7.84 -7.59 2.80
CA ALA A 166 -8.22 -8.12 1.49
C ALA A 166 -7.44 -7.46 0.33
N ALA A 167 -7.24 -6.14 0.38
CA ALA A 167 -6.44 -5.43 -0.61
C ALA A 167 -4.96 -5.85 -0.55
N VAL A 168 -4.40 -6.02 0.65
CA VAL A 168 -3.05 -6.58 0.84
C VAL A 168 -2.97 -7.96 0.21
N MET A 169 -3.92 -8.86 0.49
CA MET A 169 -3.95 -10.21 -0.11
C MET A 169 -4.00 -10.17 -1.64
N ALA A 170 -4.80 -9.29 -2.23
CA ALA A 170 -4.85 -9.09 -3.68
C ALA A 170 -3.50 -8.59 -4.24
N GLY A 171 -2.85 -7.64 -3.55
CA GLY A 171 -1.53 -7.15 -3.89
C GLY A 171 -0.46 -8.24 -3.77
N GLU A 172 -0.48 -9.03 -2.71
CA GLU A 172 0.43 -10.16 -2.49
C GLU A 172 0.29 -11.19 -3.60
N LEU A 173 -0.93 -11.60 -3.93
CA LEU A 173 -1.21 -12.52 -5.04
C LEU A 173 -0.64 -11.99 -6.36
N SER A 174 -0.89 -10.73 -6.68
CA SER A 174 -0.42 -10.11 -7.92
C SER A 174 1.12 -10.06 -8.01
N LEU A 175 1.79 -9.58 -6.95
CA LEU A 175 3.25 -9.42 -6.96
C LEU A 175 3.96 -10.77 -6.95
N MET A 176 3.49 -11.71 -6.12
CA MET A 176 4.05 -13.06 -6.05
C MET A 176 3.87 -13.80 -7.38
N SER A 177 2.74 -13.62 -8.06
CA SER A 177 2.53 -14.20 -9.39
C SER A 177 3.50 -13.63 -10.43
N ALA A 178 3.71 -12.30 -10.44
CA ALA A 178 4.65 -11.66 -11.35
C ALA A 178 6.11 -12.11 -11.10
N LEU A 179 6.50 -12.29 -9.83
CA LEU A 179 7.79 -12.86 -9.46
C LEU A 179 7.94 -14.30 -9.91
N ALA A 180 6.91 -15.13 -9.69
CA ALA A 180 6.92 -16.55 -10.06
C ALA A 180 6.95 -16.74 -11.59
N ALA A 181 6.30 -15.87 -12.35
CA ALA A 181 6.34 -15.85 -13.82
C ALA A 181 7.66 -15.29 -14.39
N GLY A 182 8.53 -14.68 -13.57
CA GLY A 182 9.75 -14.00 -14.04
C GLY A 182 9.51 -12.62 -14.68
N HIS A 183 8.31 -12.06 -14.54
CA HIS A 183 7.89 -10.82 -15.22
C HIS A 183 8.35 -9.52 -14.52
N LEU A 184 9.02 -9.61 -13.36
CA LEU A 184 9.24 -8.43 -12.51
C LEU A 184 10.10 -7.34 -13.17
N VAL A 185 11.11 -7.73 -13.94
CA VAL A 185 12.03 -6.80 -14.60
C VAL A 185 11.32 -6.05 -15.72
N GLU A 186 10.47 -6.75 -16.49
CA GLU A 186 9.75 -6.17 -17.61
C GLU A 186 8.60 -5.25 -17.15
N SER A 187 7.82 -5.65 -16.14
CA SER A 187 6.73 -4.81 -15.62
C SER A 187 7.23 -3.52 -14.95
N HIS A 188 8.36 -3.59 -14.23
CA HIS A 188 8.99 -2.43 -13.60
C HIS A 188 9.56 -1.45 -14.64
N MET A 189 10.14 -1.96 -15.74
CA MET A 189 10.64 -1.12 -16.82
C MET A 189 9.52 -0.45 -17.61
N THR A 190 8.40 -1.14 -17.82
CA THR A 190 7.26 -0.62 -18.60
C THR A 190 6.39 0.39 -17.84
N HIS A 191 6.16 0.20 -16.54
CA HIS A 191 5.18 1.02 -15.79
C HIS A 191 5.80 1.97 -14.75
N ASN A 192 7.02 1.72 -14.26
CA ASN A 192 7.66 2.52 -13.20
C ASN A 192 8.79 3.44 -13.71
N ARG A 193 9.10 3.40 -15.02
CA ARG A 193 9.94 4.40 -15.69
C ARG A 193 9.13 5.03 -16.83
N SER A 194 8.35 6.07 -16.55
CA SER A 194 7.95 6.98 -17.61
C SER A 194 9.22 7.58 -18.21
N VAL A 195 9.53 7.26 -19.47
CA VAL A 195 10.56 7.98 -20.23
C VAL A 195 10.14 9.45 -20.21
N PRO A 196 10.92 10.36 -19.60
CA PRO A 196 10.63 11.78 -19.74
C PRO A 196 10.69 12.11 -21.23
N PRO A 197 9.70 12.82 -21.80
CA PRO A 197 9.87 13.38 -23.13
C PRO A 197 10.91 14.49 -23.01
N THR A 198 12.19 14.14 -23.03
CA THR A 198 13.26 15.12 -23.21
C THR A 198 13.07 15.65 -24.62
N PRO A 199 12.71 16.94 -24.81
CA PRO A 199 12.65 17.51 -26.15
C PRO A 199 14.07 17.44 -26.71
N LEU A 200 14.23 16.80 -27.88
CA LEU A 200 15.48 16.90 -28.63
C LEU A 200 15.67 18.38 -28.95
N ILE A 201 16.67 19.00 -28.33
CA ILE A 201 17.12 20.35 -28.69
C ILE A 201 17.52 20.27 -30.17
N GLN A 202 16.68 20.82 -31.04
CA GLN A 202 17.01 21.03 -32.45
C GLN A 202 18.15 22.05 -32.51
N GLY A 203 19.26 21.61 -33.12
CA GLY A 203 20.25 22.45 -33.80
C GLY A 203 20.90 23.55 -32.96
N SER A 204 22.14 23.32 -32.52
CA SER A 204 23.05 24.41 -32.18
C SER A 204 23.31 25.30 -33.42
N PRO A 205 23.12 26.63 -33.35
CA PRO A 205 23.53 27.51 -34.43
C PRO A 205 25.06 27.54 -34.52
N SER A 206 25.59 27.32 -35.72
CA SER A 206 27.02 27.43 -36.01
C SER A 206 27.49 28.87 -35.86
N ILE A 207 28.25 29.17 -34.79
CA ILE A 207 28.93 30.47 -34.65
C ILE A 207 30.28 30.40 -35.36
N SER A 208 30.36 31.08 -36.50
CA SER A 208 31.58 31.37 -37.25
C SER A 208 32.56 32.17 -36.37
N ARG A 209 33.79 31.67 -36.22
CA ARG A 209 34.88 32.36 -35.49
C ARG A 209 35.50 33.45 -36.35
N SER A 210 35.46 34.70 -35.88
CA SER A 210 36.39 35.77 -36.28
C SER A 210 37.27 36.16 -35.08
N PRO A 211 38.61 36.22 -35.22
CA PRO A 211 39.51 36.49 -34.09
C PRO A 211 39.73 38.01 -33.93
N SER A 212 39.33 38.58 -32.79
CA SER A 212 39.67 39.97 -32.46
C SER A 212 40.06 40.13 -31.00
N ARG A 213 41.38 40.25 -30.80
CA ARG A 213 42.15 40.93 -29.73
C ARG A 213 41.50 41.21 -28.38
N LEU A 214 42.12 40.61 -27.35
CA LEU A 214 42.16 41.06 -25.96
C LEU A 214 42.63 42.52 -25.84
N GLY A 215 41.88 43.34 -25.09
CA GLY A 215 42.25 44.69 -24.65
C GLY A 215 41.65 44.96 -23.25
N PHE A 216 42.46 45.51 -22.35
CA PHE A 216 42.25 45.61 -20.91
C PHE A 216 41.81 47.03 -20.47
N SER A 217 40.87 47.10 -19.50
CA SER A 217 40.44 48.25 -18.64
C SER A 217 39.80 49.47 -19.33
N THR A 218 38.81 50.19 -18.79
CA THR A 218 38.59 50.76 -17.43
C THR A 218 37.09 51.03 -17.13
N SER A 219 36.68 51.06 -15.85
CA SER A 219 35.38 51.55 -15.33
C SER A 219 35.29 53.11 -15.36
N PRO A 220 34.23 53.83 -14.88
CA PRO A 220 32.90 53.43 -14.33
C PRO A 220 31.68 54.27 -14.83
N SER A 221 30.46 53.92 -14.36
CA SER A 221 29.40 54.81 -13.80
C SER A 221 27.96 54.68 -14.38
N ALA A 222 27.00 54.72 -13.43
CA ALA A 222 25.64 55.29 -13.50
C ALA A 222 24.43 54.42 -13.94
N THR A 223 23.76 53.84 -12.92
CA THR A 223 22.33 53.95 -12.56
C THR A 223 21.26 54.24 -13.63
N SER A 224 20.22 53.39 -13.75
CA SER A 224 18.85 53.64 -13.23
C SER A 224 17.81 52.57 -13.66
N ASN A 225 16.98 52.16 -12.68
CA ASN A 225 15.60 51.63 -12.66
C ASN A 225 15.03 50.93 -13.92
N SER A 226 14.68 49.63 -13.88
CA SER A 226 13.46 49.00 -13.34
C SER A 226 12.14 49.52 -13.91
N THR A 227 11.36 48.64 -14.59
CA THR A 227 9.96 48.23 -14.30
C THR A 227 9.36 47.42 -15.49
N SER A 228 8.40 46.54 -15.18
CA SER A 228 7.37 45.87 -16.01
C SER A 228 7.62 44.38 -16.33
N THR A 229 7.03 43.43 -15.56
CA THR A 229 5.66 42.87 -15.62
C THR A 229 5.33 42.11 -16.92
N SER A 230 5.14 40.79 -16.82
CA SER A 230 4.23 40.07 -17.70
C SER A 230 3.50 38.96 -16.93
N SER A 231 2.17 39.06 -16.99
CA SER A 231 1.16 38.13 -16.51
C SER A 231 0.92 37.03 -17.55
N THR A 232 0.85 35.77 -17.12
CA THR A 232 0.40 34.65 -17.96
C THR A 232 -0.97 34.17 -17.49
N THR A 233 -1.94 34.20 -18.41
CA THR A 233 -3.30 33.68 -18.28
C THR A 233 -3.37 32.22 -18.69
N ASP A 234 -4.10 31.43 -17.89
CA ASP A 234 -4.47 30.03 -18.12
C ASP A 234 -5.48 29.86 -19.27
N ALA A 235 -5.43 28.70 -19.94
CA ALA A 235 -6.53 28.20 -20.75
C ALA A 235 -6.60 26.66 -20.79
N HIS A 236 -7.78 26.18 -20.39
CA HIS A 236 -8.52 24.99 -20.85
C HIS A 236 -8.02 23.56 -20.59
N SER A 237 -8.85 22.81 -19.85
CA SER A 237 -9.23 21.44 -20.23
C SER A 237 -10.68 21.16 -19.83
N THR A 238 -11.47 20.80 -20.84
CA THR A 238 -12.90 20.51 -20.79
C THR A 238 -13.11 19.03 -20.51
N ALA A 239 -14.02 18.74 -19.57
CA ALA A 239 -14.44 17.40 -19.18
C ALA A 239 -15.30 16.73 -20.27
N VAL A 240 -15.13 15.41 -20.43
CA VAL A 240 -16.11 14.53 -21.07
C VAL A 240 -16.41 13.38 -20.12
N ASN A 241 -17.70 13.26 -19.80
CA ASN A 241 -18.31 12.32 -18.87
C ASN A 241 -18.74 11.06 -19.65
N SER A 242 -18.56 9.86 -19.10
CA SER A 242 -19.30 8.68 -19.58
C SER A 242 -19.63 7.71 -18.46
N HIS A 243 -20.92 7.38 -18.40
CA HIS A 243 -21.58 6.43 -17.52
C HIS A 243 -21.14 4.98 -17.78
N LEU A 244 -21.00 4.18 -16.73
CA LEU A 244 -21.21 2.72 -16.78
C LEU A 244 -21.75 2.18 -15.45
N THR A 245 -22.80 1.38 -15.56
CA THR A 245 -23.64 0.80 -14.51
C THR A 245 -23.20 -0.62 -14.13
N SER A 246 -23.25 -0.92 -12.82
CA SER A 246 -23.60 -2.18 -12.13
C SER A 246 -22.98 -3.54 -12.52
N SER A 247 -22.34 -4.22 -11.55
CA SER A 247 -22.71 -5.60 -11.18
C SER A 247 -22.11 -6.02 -9.82
N HIS A 248 -22.94 -6.69 -9.00
CA HIS A 248 -22.64 -7.20 -7.68
C HIS A 248 -21.69 -8.41 -7.70
N ASN A 249 -20.69 -8.44 -6.82
CA ASN A 249 -20.06 -9.67 -6.33
C ASN A 249 -19.92 -9.60 -4.80
N SER A 250 -20.64 -10.48 -4.10
CA SER A 250 -20.66 -10.57 -2.65
C SER A 250 -19.48 -11.41 -2.14
N VAL A 251 -18.60 -10.80 -1.35
CA VAL A 251 -17.55 -11.48 -0.58
C VAL A 251 -18.17 -12.07 0.69
N VAL A 252 -18.09 -13.38 0.87
CA VAL A 252 -18.54 -14.07 2.09
C VAL A 252 -17.39 -14.11 3.09
N VAL A 253 -17.54 -13.39 4.20
CA VAL A 253 -16.62 -13.43 5.35
C VAL A 253 -17.29 -14.27 6.44
N GLN A 254 -16.77 -15.48 6.69
CA GLN A 254 -17.28 -16.34 7.76
C GLN A 254 -16.74 -15.90 9.13
N ARG A 255 -17.62 -15.86 10.13
CA ARG A 255 -17.26 -15.66 11.54
C ARG A 255 -16.87 -17.00 12.14
N ARG A 256 -15.70 -17.08 12.79
CA ARG A 256 -15.34 -18.21 13.64
C ARG A 256 -15.45 -17.78 15.10
N ASN A 257 -16.63 -18.01 15.70
CA ASN A 257 -16.82 -18.01 17.14
C ASN A 257 -17.86 -19.08 17.43
N ASP A 258 -17.40 -20.23 17.92
CA ASP A 258 -18.12 -21.11 18.85
C ASP A 258 -17.16 -22.23 19.31
N VAL A 259 -16.40 -21.94 20.36
CA VAL A 259 -15.89 -22.98 21.26
C VAL A 259 -16.20 -22.51 22.68
N LYS A 260 -17.37 -22.91 23.18
CA LYS A 260 -17.68 -22.98 24.60
C LYS A 260 -18.02 -24.44 24.93
N HIS A 261 -17.55 -24.85 26.12
CA HIS A 261 -17.72 -26.12 26.80
C HIS A 261 -16.72 -27.24 26.50
N LEU A 262 -15.63 -27.25 27.27
CA LEU A 262 -15.28 -28.44 28.05
C LEU A 262 -14.91 -27.99 29.46
N SER A 263 -15.80 -28.36 30.38
CA SER A 263 -15.71 -28.22 31.83
C SER A 263 -14.73 -29.21 32.43
N SER A 264 -14.14 -28.79 33.55
CA SER A 264 -13.74 -29.61 34.71
C SER A 264 -12.80 -30.80 34.48
N LEU A 265 -11.60 -30.72 35.06
CA LEU A 265 -11.02 -31.78 35.91
C LEU A 265 -9.76 -31.23 36.61
N HIS A 266 -9.90 -30.97 37.91
CA HIS A 266 -8.81 -30.95 38.90
C HIS A 266 -8.28 -32.39 39.10
N PRO A 267 -7.07 -32.59 39.63
CA PRO A 267 -6.76 -32.39 41.06
C PRO A 267 -5.96 -31.13 41.38
#